data_AF-A0A7C6Y7A6-F1
#
_entry.id   AF-A0A7C6Y7A6-F1
#
_cell.length_a   1.000
_cell.length_b   1.000
_cell.length_c   1.000
_cell.angle_alpha   90.00
_cell.angle_beta   90.00
_cell.angle_gamma   90.00
#
_symmetry.space_group_name_H-M   'P 1'
#
loop_
_entity.id
_entity.type
_entity.pdbx_description
1 polymer ?
#
loop_
_entity_poly.entity_id
_entity_poly.type
_entity_poly.pdbx_seq_one_letter_code
_entity_poly.pdbx_strand_id
1 'polypeptide(L)'
;MQLLEDIFTLFSHLLEIYGALIIIFSGTFFFTHFLRTSKDGQQVRLNLARHLAFALEFKLGGEIIRTVLVRTVDEIFFLAAIILLRGVLAFLIHWEIREERRLVEEDDA
;
A
#
# COMPACT_ATOMS: atom_id res chain seq x y z
N MET A 1 23.57 -21.92 9.22
CA MET A 1 22.48 -21.01 9.63
C MET A 1 22.72 -19.59 9.15
N GLN A 2 23.87 -18.98 9.40
CA GLN A 2 24.21 -17.61 8.92
C GLN A 2 23.90 -17.36 7.43
N LEU A 3 24.32 -18.24 6.52
CA LEU A 3 24.04 -18.08 5.08
C LEU A 3 22.53 -18.00 4.74
N LEU A 4 21.68 -18.69 5.50
CA LEU A 4 20.24 -18.69 5.28
C LEU A 4 19.63 -17.37 5.75
N GLU A 5 20.07 -16.88 6.91
CA GLU A 5 19.63 -15.60 7.48
C GLU A 5 20.02 -14.42 6.57
N ASP A 6 21.25 -14.44 6.03
CA ASP A 6 21.73 -13.41 5.10
C ASP A 6 20.93 -13.40 3.80
N ILE A 7 20.64 -14.58 3.23
CA ILE A 7 19.85 -14.70 1.99
C ILE A 7 18.44 -14.15 2.20
N PHE A 8 17.73 -14.60 3.24
CA PHE A 8 16.36 -14.14 3.48
C PHE A 8 16.31 -12.66 3.83
N THR A 9 17.29 -12.15 4.57
CA THR A 9 17.41 -10.72 4.86
C THR A 9 17.60 -9.92 3.57
N LEU A 10 18.42 -10.41 2.64
CA LEU A 10 18.57 -9.80 1.32
C LEU A 10 17.24 -9.78 0.55
N PHE A 11 16.55 -10.92 0.47
CA PHE A 11 15.24 -11.02 -0.20
C PHE A 11 14.19 -10.09 0.41
N SER A 12 14.14 -9.99 1.74
CA SER A 12 13.26 -9.08 2.46
C SER A 12 13.49 -7.62 2.05
N HIS A 13 14.74 -7.15 2.05
CA HIS A 13 15.07 -5.80 1.60
C HIS A 13 14.76 -5.56 0.13
N LEU A 14 15.00 -6.56 -0.74
CA LEU A 14 14.64 -6.43 -2.16
C LEU A 14 13.14 -6.20 -2.34
N LEU A 15 12.30 -6.98 -1.66
CA LEU A 15 10.85 -6.81 -1.72
C LEU A 15 10.39 -5.46 -1.17
N GLU A 16 10.98 -5.00 -0.06
CA GLU A 16 10.71 -3.67 0.49
C GLU A 16 11.06 -2.55 -0.52
N ILE A 17 12.21 -2.67 -1.19
CA ILE A 17 12.66 -1.71 -2.21
C ILE A 17 11.69 -1.72 -3.40
N TYR A 18 11.28 -2.88 -3.91
CA TYR A 18 10.31 -2.96 -4.99
C TYR A 18 8.97 -2.30 -4.62
N GLY A 19 8.44 -2.60 -3.43
CA GLY A 19 7.23 -1.96 -2.93
C GLY A 19 7.38 -0.44 -2.82
N ALA A 20 8.50 0.04 -2.27
CA ALA A 20 8.78 1.47 -2.17
C ALA A 20 8.86 2.16 -3.54
N LEU A 21 9.53 1.56 -4.53
CA LEU A 21 9.61 2.08 -5.89
C LEU A 21 8.23 2.19 -6.52
N ILE A 22 7.39 1.16 -6.41
CA ILE A 22 6.04 1.17 -6.97
C ILE A 22 5.21 2.32 -6.35
N ILE A 23 5.29 2.53 -5.03
CA ILE A 23 4.58 3.63 -4.35
C ILE A 23 5.05 4.99 -4.88
N ILE A 24 6.37 5.20 -4.98
CA ILE A 24 6.95 6.48 -5.41
C ILE A 24 6.58 6.78 -6.87
N PHE A 25 6.75 5.80 -7.77
CA PHE A 25 6.46 5.97 -9.19
C PHE A 25 4.96 6.19 -9.44
N SER A 26 4.10 5.33 -8.88
CA SER A 26 2.65 5.46 -9.05
C SER A 26 2.13 6.74 -8.41
N GLY A 27 2.56 7.08 -7.20
CA GLY A 27 2.20 8.31 -6.51
C GLY A 27 2.54 9.54 -7.32
N THR A 28 3.78 9.64 -7.83
CA THR A 28 4.21 10.79 -8.65
C THR A 28 3.45 10.86 -9.97
N PHE A 29 3.26 9.74 -10.65
CA PHE A 29 2.54 9.66 -11.92
C PHE A 29 1.07 10.08 -11.77
N PHE A 30 0.34 9.47 -10.83
CA PHE A 30 -1.09 9.78 -10.65
C PHE A 30 -1.31 11.16 -10.03
N PHE A 31 -0.39 11.66 -9.19
CA PHE A 31 -0.45 13.02 -8.66
C PHE A 31 -0.28 14.06 -9.77
N THR A 32 0.75 13.93 -10.61
CA THR A 32 0.96 14.86 -11.74
C THR A 32 -0.17 14.79 -12.76
N HIS A 33 -0.72 13.60 -13.01
CA HIS A 33 -1.88 13.42 -13.87
C HIS A 33 -3.15 14.07 -13.28
N PHE A 34 -3.40 13.91 -11.98
CA PHE A 34 -4.54 14.51 -11.29
C PHE A 34 -4.52 16.04 -11.36
N LEU A 35 -3.35 16.67 -11.19
CA LEU A 35 -3.21 18.13 -11.32
C LEU A 35 -3.48 18.63 -12.74
N ARG A 36 -3.16 17.84 -13.78
CA ARG A 36 -3.37 18.22 -15.19
C ARG A 36 -4.78 17.95 -15.71
N THR A 37 -5.41 16.87 -15.27
CA THR A 37 -6.70 16.39 -15.77
C THR A 37 -7.71 16.36 -14.63
N SER A 38 -8.39 17.49 -14.43
CA SER A 38 -9.36 17.66 -13.34
C SER A 38 -10.67 16.84 -13.51
N LYS A 39 -10.92 16.26 -14.69
CA LYS A 39 -12.21 15.64 -15.04
C LYS A 39 -12.30 14.13 -14.77
N ASP A 40 -11.18 13.39 -14.74
CA ASP A 40 -11.17 11.92 -14.58
C ASP A 40 -10.62 11.44 -13.22
N GLY A 41 -10.87 12.22 -12.16
CA GLY A 41 -10.33 11.96 -10.83
C GLY A 41 -10.70 10.58 -10.25
N GLN A 42 -11.82 9.99 -10.66
CA GLN A 42 -12.26 8.69 -10.16
C GLN A 42 -11.44 7.52 -10.71
N GLN A 43 -11.20 7.48 -12.03
CA GLN A 43 -10.37 6.43 -12.63
C GLN A 43 -8.90 6.54 -12.16
N VAL A 44 -8.38 7.76 -12.04
CA VAL A 44 -7.02 8.03 -11.52
C VAL A 44 -6.87 7.51 -10.09
N ARG A 45 -7.85 7.77 -9.22
CA ARG A 45 -7.83 7.28 -7.82
C ARG A 45 -7.93 5.77 -7.73
N LEU A 46 -8.75 5.13 -8.57
CA LEU A 46 -8.92 3.68 -8.57
C LEU A 46 -7.64 2.97 -9.05
N ASN A 47 -6.99 3.54 -10.07
CA ASN A 47 -5.71 3.05 -10.56
C ASN A 47 -4.60 3.25 -9.53
N LEU A 48 -4.52 4.40 -8.87
CA LEU A 48 -3.58 4.63 -7.77
C LEU A 48 -3.78 3.63 -6.63
N ALA A 49 -5.02 3.41 -6.19
CA ALA A 49 -5.34 2.45 -5.13
C ALA A 49 -4.86 1.03 -5.48
N ARG A 50 -5.00 0.60 -6.74
CA ARG A 50 -4.51 -0.70 -7.21
C ARG A 50 -2.98 -0.82 -7.15
N HIS A 51 -2.25 0.21 -7.56
CA HIS A 51 -0.78 0.20 -7.50
C HIS A 51 -0.27 0.24 -6.05
N LEU A 52 -0.96 0.98 -5.17
CA LEU A 52 -0.66 1.00 -3.74
C LEU A 52 -0.93 -0.36 -3.09
N ALA A 53 -2.04 -1.02 -3.42
CA ALA A 53 -2.32 -2.38 -2.93
C ALA A 53 -1.24 -3.38 -3.37
N PHE A 54 -0.86 -3.35 -4.64
CA PHE A 54 0.22 -4.19 -5.17
C PHE A 54 1.56 -3.94 -4.47
N ALA A 55 1.92 -2.67 -4.23
CA ALA A 55 3.15 -2.34 -3.49
C ALA A 55 3.14 -2.82 -2.02
N LEU A 56 1.96 -2.82 -1.39
CA LEU A 56 1.78 -3.33 -0.04
C LEU A 56 1.95 -4.86 0.02
N GLU A 57 1.56 -5.60 -1.02
CA GLU A 57 1.81 -7.04 -1.11
C GLU A 57 3.32 -7.35 -1.10
N PHE A 58 4.15 -6.56 -1.77
CA PHE A 58 5.61 -6.72 -1.71
C PHE A 58 6.18 -6.41 -0.34
N LYS A 59 5.72 -5.33 0.32
CA LYS A 59 6.17 -5.01 1.68
C LYS A 59 5.80 -6.12 2.67
N LEU A 60 4.56 -6.60 2.59
CA LEU A 60 4.06 -7.69 3.42
C LEU A 60 4.83 -8.99 3.14
N GLY A 61 5.20 -9.28 1.89
CA GLY A 61 6.07 -10.41 1.53
C GLY A 61 7.46 -10.31 2.16
N GLY A 62 8.08 -9.11 2.14
CA GLY A 62 9.38 -8.87 2.79
C GLY A 62 9.31 -9.05 4.31
N GLU A 63 8.19 -8.64 4.91
CA GLU A 63 7.91 -8.77 6.34
C GLU A 63 7.72 -10.23 6.74
N ILE A 64 6.94 -11.01 5.96
CA ILE A 64 6.74 -12.45 6.17
C ILE A 64 8.09 -13.17 6.19
N ILE A 65 8.94 -12.94 5.18
CA ILE A 65 10.26 -13.58 5.07
C ILE A 65 11.13 -13.27 6.29
N ARG A 66 11.06 -12.05 6.83
CA ARG A 66 11.78 -11.65 8.04
C ARG A 66 11.20 -12.30 9.31
N THR A 67 9.88 -12.46 9.39
CA THR A 67 9.23 -13.14 10.53
C THR A 67 9.49 -14.64 10.59
N VAL A 68 9.76 -15.29 9.46
CA VAL A 68 10.11 -16.73 9.39
C VAL A 68 11.43 -17.06 10.09
N LEU A 69 12.32 -16.07 10.26
CA LEU A 69 13.67 -16.29 10.81
C LEU A 69 13.91 -15.70 12.21
N VAL A 70 13.36 -14.52 12.51
CA VAL A 70 13.93 -13.68 13.58
C VAL A 70 13.03 -13.50 14.80
N ARG A 71 11.70 -13.62 14.69
CA ARG A 71 10.83 -13.01 15.70
C ARG A 71 10.15 -14.01 16.64
N THR A 72 10.17 -13.67 17.93
CA THR A 72 9.21 -14.17 18.91
C THR A 72 7.81 -13.62 18.58
N VAL A 73 6.77 -14.33 19.00
CA VAL A 73 5.36 -14.06 18.62
C VAL A 73 4.92 -12.63 18.99
N ASP A 74 5.49 -12.05 20.04
CA ASP A 74 5.15 -10.71 20.55
C ASP A 74 5.54 -9.58 19.59
N GLU A 75 6.70 -9.68 18.94
CA GLU A 75 7.16 -8.63 18.02
C GLU A 75 6.40 -8.65 16.69
N ILE A 76 5.94 -9.84 16.26
CA ILE A 76 5.08 -10.01 15.08
C ILE A 76 3.74 -9.30 15.29
N PHE A 77 3.22 -9.33 16.52
CA PHE A 77 1.92 -8.75 16.86
C PHE A 77 1.88 -7.22 16.68
N PHE A 78 2.86 -6.50 17.22
CA PHE A 78 2.93 -5.04 17.08
C PHE A 78 3.13 -4.60 15.62
N LEU A 79 3.94 -5.35 14.88
CA LEU A 79 4.24 -5.07 13.49
C LEU A 79 3.00 -5.24 12.61
N ALA A 80 2.29 -6.36 12.78
CA ALA A 80 1.02 -6.63 12.11
C ALA A 80 -0.05 -5.57 12.45
N ALA A 81 -0.11 -5.11 13.72
CA ALA A 81 -1.05 -4.08 14.14
C ALA A 81 -0.82 -2.74 13.43
N ILE A 82 0.43 -2.32 13.23
CA ILE A 82 0.76 -1.06 12.53
C ILE A 82 0.39 -1.15 11.04
N ILE A 83 0.66 -2.29 10.40
CA ILE A 83 0.32 -2.51 8.98
C ILE A 83 -1.20 -2.52 8.80
N LEU A 84 -1.91 -3.21 9.67
CA LEU A 84 -3.38 -3.29 9.65
C LEU A 84 -3.99 -1.91 9.86
N LEU A 85 -3.51 -1.15 10.85
CA LEU A 85 -3.97 0.21 11.12
C LEU A 85 -3.79 1.12 9.90
N ARG A 86 -2.64 1.02 9.23
CA ARG A 86 -2.36 1.77 7.99
C ARG A 86 -3.33 1.39 6.87
N GLY A 87 -3.65 0.10 6.71
CA GLY A 87 -4.62 -0.37 5.72
C GLY A 87 -6.04 0.12 6.01
N VAL A 88 -6.47 0.05 7.27
CA VAL A 88 -7.82 0.48 7.70
C VAL A 88 -8.02 1.97 7.49
N LEU A 89 -7.06 2.81 7.89
CA LEU A 89 -7.16 4.26 7.71
C LEU A 89 -7.22 4.64 6.22
N ALA A 90 -6.39 4.04 5.38
CA ALA A 90 -6.41 4.26 3.94
C ALA A 90 -7.72 3.79 3.29
N PHE A 91 -8.28 2.68 3.76
CA PHE A 91 -9.55 2.14 3.28
C PHE A 91 -10.75 3.02 3.68
N LEU A 92 -10.80 3.49 4.92
CA LEU A 92 -11.85 4.41 5.41
C LEU A 92 -11.90 5.69 4.58
N ILE A 93 -10.75 6.31 4.35
CA ILE A 93 -10.66 7.51 3.49
C ILE A 93 -11.14 7.21 2.07
N HIS A 94 -10.80 6.04 1.52
CA HIS A 94 -11.26 5.66 0.19
C HIS A 94 -12.79 5.46 0.12
N TRP A 95 -13.38 4.91 1.19
CA TRP A 95 -14.83 4.73 1.31
C TRP A 95 -15.55 6.07 1.41
N GLU A 96 -15.08 6.97 2.27
CA GLU A 96 -15.68 8.29 2.50
C GLU A 96 -15.79 9.08 1.19
N ILE A 97 -14.70 9.12 0.41
CA ILE A 97 -14.70 9.83 -0.87
C ILE A 97 -15.57 9.10 -1.94
N ARG A 98 -15.85 7.79 -1.78
CA ARG A 98 -16.79 7.09 -2.67
C ARG A 98 -18.24 7.47 -2.34
N GLU A 99 -18.54 7.64 -1.06
CA GLU A 99 -19.88 8.03 -0.60
C GLU A 99 -20.20 9.48 -0.98
N GLU A 100 -19.25 10.40 -0.79
CA GLU A 100 -19.42 11.80 -1.21
C GLU A 100 -19.74 11.94 -2.71
N ARG A 101 -19.14 11.09 -3.57
CA ARG A 101 -19.43 11.12 -5.01
C ARG A 101 -20.83 10.66 -5.36
N ARG A 102 -21.38 9.69 -4.62
CA ARG A 102 -22.76 9.24 -4.82
C ARG A 102 -23.77 10.32 -4.46
N LEU A 103 -23.51 11.03 -3.36
CA LEU A 103 -24.41 12.08 -2.88
C LEU A 103 -24.46 13.28 -3.83
N VAL A 104 -23.36 13.60 -4.52
CA VAL A 104 -23.34 14.68 -5.53
C VAL A 104 -24.10 14.29 -6.81
N GLU A 105 -24.08 13.02 -7.23
CA GLU A 105 -24.83 12.56 -8.42
C GLU A 105 -26.35 12.47 -8.18
N GLU A 106 -26.81 12.31 -6.93
CA GLU A 106 -28.23 12.32 -6.57
C GLU A 106 -28.83 13.74 -6.46
N ASP A 107 -28.03 14.78 -6.18
CA ASP A 107 -28.50 16.17 -6.08
C ASP A 107 -28.63 16.86 -7.47
N ASP A 108 -27.97 16.29 -8.50
CA ASP A 108 -28.01 16.74 -9.90
C ASP A 108 -29.05 15.99 -10.77
N ALA A 109 -29.82 15.04 -10.22
CA ALA A 109 -30.79 14.17 -10.93
C ALA A 109 -32.27 14.49 -10.59
#